data_AF-A0A1T1H141-F1
#
_entry.id   AF-A0A1T1H141-F1
#
_cell.length_a   1.000
_cell.length_b   1.000
_cell.length_c   1.000
_cell.angle_alpha   90.00
_cell.angle_beta   90.00
_cell.angle_gamma   90.00
#
_symmetry.space_group_name_H-M   'P 1'
#
loop_
_entity.id
_entity.type
_entity.pdbx_description
1 polymer ?
#
loop_
_entity_poly.entity_id
_entity_poly.type
_entity_poly.pdbx_seq_one_letter_code
_entity_poly.pdbx_strand_id
1 'polypeptide(L)'
;MNSDIFIGNHTYWHLNACVGNNGWTGISTYLEGYQGATIAMLESILKKEDIVGSNCIFWTYDTAIYPILFSARHSLELFLKYQIDSINKLKKYNNPLKKELTKTHNIETLWNLLVEEINQLNDDRLLNILISFEKSIHEYNKIDPLGETFRYPYSNEGKKYLEEHSTINFKNIYENYILIADEMQNFCSVVDYLKLEYSTGSYTKNLSRNDLKKISSTLPTMSKWKDESFNDVRNSIKEQYKISYKELSEAINIIISHHEFSLNIIPENYLFKTNPDILKRYCNGEFSKDALLKLSINDLILFRSLIEANETSSFHSEYINFIMENIYKDMNINSEIDFISNNYNRAKKLLTEKLNYNFIFQQKDPH
;
A
#
# COMPACT_ATOMS: atom_id res chain seq x y z
N MET A 1 8.00 47.78 4.27
CA MET A 1 7.78 46.32 4.30
C MET A 1 6.51 46.08 5.09
N ASN A 2 5.60 45.25 4.57
CA ASN A 2 4.57 44.69 5.45
C ASN A 2 5.31 43.84 6.49
N SER A 3 5.10 44.10 7.78
CA SER A 3 5.84 43.44 8.87
C SER A 3 5.44 41.96 9.03
N ASP A 4 4.26 41.60 8.54
CA ASP A 4 3.65 40.30 8.81
C ASP A 4 3.75 39.43 7.54
N ILE A 5 4.84 38.68 7.42
CA ILE A 5 5.16 37.86 6.24
C ILE A 5 4.65 36.41 6.31
N PHE A 6 4.26 35.93 7.50
CA PHE A 6 3.78 34.55 7.74
C PHE A 6 2.32 34.52 8.22
N ILE A 7 1.43 35.23 7.52
CA ILE A 7 -0.01 35.27 7.80
C ILE A 7 -0.82 35.03 6.52
N GLY A 8 -2.07 34.58 6.66
CA GLY A 8 -2.99 34.46 5.54
C GLY A 8 -3.38 35.83 4.98
N ASN A 9 -3.56 35.91 3.66
CA ASN A 9 -4.06 37.11 2.99
C ASN A 9 -5.57 36.98 2.73
N HIS A 10 -6.37 37.94 3.23
CA HIS A 10 -7.83 37.91 3.03
C HIS A 10 -8.25 38.28 1.60
N THR A 11 -7.51 39.18 0.94
CA THR A 11 -7.79 39.62 -0.43
C THR A 11 -7.42 38.53 -1.44
N TYR A 12 -6.25 37.90 -1.27
CA TYR A 12 -5.75 36.82 -2.12
C TYR A 12 -5.88 35.46 -1.43
N TRP A 13 -7.04 35.19 -0.82
CA TRP A 13 -7.25 34.01 0.01
C TRP A 13 -7.02 32.68 -0.71
N HIS A 14 -7.24 32.64 -2.02
CA HIS A 14 -7.03 31.45 -2.87
C HIS A 14 -5.56 31.08 -3.06
N LEU A 15 -4.63 31.97 -2.68
CA LEU A 15 -3.19 31.71 -2.68
C LEU A 15 -2.65 31.35 -1.29
N ASN A 16 -3.52 31.28 -0.27
CA ASN A 16 -3.10 30.87 1.07
C ASN A 16 -2.84 29.36 1.10
N ALA A 17 -1.65 28.96 1.55
CA ALA A 17 -1.36 27.59 1.91
C ALA A 17 -1.90 27.28 3.31
N CYS A 18 -2.56 26.14 3.47
CA CYS A 18 -2.92 25.62 4.77
C CYS A 18 -1.70 24.93 5.42
N VAL A 19 -1.28 25.40 6.60
CA VAL A 19 -0.14 24.85 7.35
C VAL A 19 -0.54 24.51 8.79
N GLY A 20 0.32 23.79 9.51
CA GLY A 20 0.04 23.35 10.89
C GLY A 20 -1.13 22.38 10.98
N ASN A 21 -2.09 22.66 11.85
CA ASN A 21 -3.24 21.78 12.08
C ASN A 21 -4.38 21.97 11.06
N ASN A 22 -4.24 22.92 10.12
CA ASN A 22 -5.30 23.25 9.16
C ASN A 22 -5.02 22.74 7.74
N GLY A 23 -3.93 21.98 7.55
CA GLY A 23 -3.51 21.45 6.25
C GLY A 23 -3.06 19.99 6.31
N TRP A 24 -2.69 19.45 5.16
CA TRP A 24 -2.05 18.14 5.07
C TRP A 24 -0.59 18.27 5.48
N THR A 25 -0.28 17.88 6.72
CA THR A 25 1.06 18.06 7.33
C THR A 25 1.74 16.75 7.68
N GLY A 26 1.28 15.65 7.09
CA GLY A 26 1.94 14.35 7.18
C GLY A 26 3.27 14.34 6.40
N ILE A 27 4.17 13.42 6.77
CA ILE A 27 5.48 13.28 6.11
C ILE A 27 5.36 13.04 4.60
N SER A 28 4.28 12.40 4.14
CA SER A 28 3.97 12.20 2.71
C SER A 28 3.75 13.52 1.97
N THR A 29 3.07 14.50 2.58
CA THR A 29 2.87 15.82 1.96
C THR A 29 4.18 16.60 1.85
N TYR A 30 5.06 16.50 2.84
CA TYR A 30 6.39 17.09 2.75
C TYR A 30 7.22 16.40 1.67
N LEU A 31 7.18 15.06 1.59
CA LEU A 31 7.85 14.29 0.54
C LEU A 31 7.42 14.76 -0.86
N GLU A 32 6.12 14.77 -1.13
CA GLU A 32 5.57 15.24 -2.42
C GLU A 32 5.98 16.68 -2.73
N GLY A 33 5.96 17.56 -1.73
CA GLY A 33 6.40 18.95 -1.85
C GLY A 33 7.87 19.07 -2.27
N TYR A 34 8.77 18.32 -1.62
CA TYR A 34 10.20 18.32 -1.98
C TYR A 34 10.48 17.62 -3.32
N GLN A 35 9.71 16.59 -3.69
CA GLN A 35 9.78 16.00 -5.03
C GLN A 35 9.38 17.01 -6.10
N GLY A 36 8.22 17.64 -5.93
CA GLY A 36 7.71 18.67 -6.83
C GLY A 36 8.67 19.87 -6.94
N ALA A 37 9.21 20.35 -5.82
CA ALA A 37 10.19 21.43 -5.79
C ALA A 37 11.47 21.06 -6.56
N THR A 38 11.98 19.84 -6.39
CA THR A 38 13.17 19.37 -7.11
C THR A 38 12.94 19.37 -8.62
N ILE A 39 11.81 18.81 -9.07
CA ILE A 39 11.45 18.77 -10.50
C ILE A 39 11.26 20.20 -11.04
N ALA A 40 10.52 21.05 -10.34
CA ALA A 40 10.27 22.43 -10.76
C ALA A 40 11.57 23.24 -10.91
N MET A 41 12.50 23.11 -9.97
CA MET A 41 13.80 23.78 -10.04
C MET A 41 14.70 23.23 -11.16
N LEU A 42 14.68 21.92 -11.41
CA LEU A 42 15.40 21.30 -12.52
C LEU A 42 14.84 21.77 -13.87
N GLU A 43 13.52 21.81 -14.01
CA GLU A 43 12.89 22.24 -15.25
C GLU A 43 13.13 23.73 -15.52
N SER A 44 13.07 24.60 -14.51
CA SER A 44 13.31 26.03 -14.70
C SER A 44 14.73 26.31 -15.22
N ILE A 45 15.75 25.63 -14.68
CA ILE A 45 17.14 25.83 -15.09
C ILE A 45 17.45 25.18 -16.45
N LEU A 46 16.80 24.05 -16.79
CA LEU A 46 16.97 23.37 -18.07
C LEU A 46 16.25 24.09 -19.22
N LYS A 47 15.06 24.63 -18.95
CA LYS A 47 14.26 25.42 -19.92
C LYS A 47 14.76 26.85 -20.10
N LYS A 48 15.70 27.28 -19.25
CA LYS A 48 16.25 28.67 -19.21
C LYS A 48 15.14 29.71 -19.04
N GLU A 49 14.19 29.43 -18.16
CA GLU A 49 13.11 30.37 -17.87
C GLU A 49 13.68 31.58 -17.10
N ASP A 50 13.47 32.78 -17.63
CA ASP A 50 13.81 34.02 -16.93
C ASP A 50 12.88 34.17 -15.71
N ILE A 51 13.47 34.09 -14.51
CA ILE A 51 12.72 34.29 -13.27
C ILE A 51 12.55 35.80 -13.10
N VAL A 52 11.33 36.32 -13.29
CA VAL A 52 11.03 37.77 -13.28
C VAL A 52 11.52 38.50 -11.99
N GLY A 53 11.63 37.79 -10.87
CA GLY A 53 12.18 38.32 -9.60
C GLY A 53 13.70 38.21 -9.43
N SER A 54 14.43 37.62 -10.38
CA SER A 54 15.87 37.32 -10.29
C SER A 54 16.78 38.51 -10.58
N ASN A 55 16.24 39.71 -10.82
CA ASN A 55 17.04 40.92 -10.98
C ASN A 55 17.93 41.23 -9.76
N CYS A 56 17.65 40.59 -8.62
CA CYS A 56 18.43 40.70 -7.39
C CYS A 56 19.12 39.38 -6.97
N ILE A 57 18.92 38.27 -7.69
CA ILE A 57 19.37 36.91 -7.31
C ILE A 57 19.78 36.13 -8.56
N PHE A 58 20.99 35.57 -8.58
CA PHE A 58 21.46 34.76 -9.71
C PHE A 58 20.90 33.34 -9.64
N TRP A 59 20.00 32.96 -10.56
CA TRP A 59 19.57 31.58 -10.79
C TRP A 59 20.31 31.01 -12.02
N THR A 60 21.48 30.43 -11.78
CA THR A 60 22.39 29.91 -12.80
C THR A 60 22.70 28.45 -12.51
N TYR A 61 23.37 27.75 -13.42
CA TYR A 61 23.81 26.38 -13.15
C TYR A 61 24.63 26.28 -11.84
N ASP A 62 25.51 27.24 -11.57
CA ASP A 62 26.41 27.20 -10.41
C ASP A 62 25.69 27.50 -9.08
N THR A 63 24.62 28.29 -9.10
CA THR A 63 23.86 28.65 -7.89
C THR A 63 22.68 27.71 -7.63
N ALA A 64 22.05 27.19 -8.68
CA ALA A 64 20.88 26.32 -8.60
C ALA A 64 21.23 24.88 -8.16
N ILE A 65 22.46 24.42 -8.44
CA ILE A 65 22.85 23.02 -8.20
C ILE A 65 22.69 22.61 -6.73
N TYR A 66 23.04 23.49 -5.80
CA TYR A 66 23.01 23.24 -4.36
C TYR A 66 21.58 23.05 -3.81
N PRO A 67 20.63 23.99 -3.97
CA PRO A 67 19.26 23.79 -3.49
C PRO A 67 18.54 22.63 -4.20
N ILE A 68 18.83 22.39 -5.49
CA ILE A 68 18.26 21.26 -6.23
C ILE A 68 18.70 19.93 -5.62
N LEU A 69 20.00 19.73 -5.44
CA LEU A 69 20.51 18.47 -4.89
C LEU A 69 20.15 18.29 -3.42
N PHE A 70 20.11 19.37 -2.65
CA PHE A 70 19.60 19.33 -1.28
C PHE A 70 18.13 18.88 -1.24
N SER A 71 17.27 19.45 -2.07
CA SER A 71 15.84 19.10 -2.15
C SER A 71 15.65 17.64 -2.58
N ALA A 72 16.38 17.21 -3.62
CA ALA A 72 16.36 15.83 -4.10
C ALA A 72 16.76 14.86 -2.98
N ARG A 73 17.87 15.13 -2.31
CA ARG A 73 18.39 14.32 -1.21
C ARG A 73 17.41 14.30 -0.02
N HIS A 74 16.77 15.42 0.30
CA HIS A 74 15.83 15.47 1.40
C HIS A 74 14.53 14.70 1.10
N SER A 75 14.05 14.72 -0.15
CA SER A 75 12.94 13.84 -0.55
C SER A 75 13.27 12.36 -0.34
N LEU A 76 14.50 11.91 -0.62
CA LEU A 76 14.94 10.55 -0.35
C LEU A 76 14.89 10.21 1.14
N GLU A 77 15.36 11.11 2.01
CA GLU A 77 15.28 10.92 3.47
C GLU A 77 13.83 10.78 3.96
N LEU A 78 12.95 11.68 3.52
CA LEU A 78 11.54 11.65 3.90
C LEU A 78 10.83 10.39 3.39
N PHE A 79 11.14 9.97 2.17
CA PHE A 79 10.65 8.72 1.60
C PHE A 79 11.05 7.53 2.48
N LEU A 80 12.33 7.37 2.80
CA LEU A 80 12.79 6.25 3.64
C LEU A 80 12.08 6.26 5.00
N LYS A 81 12.01 7.43 5.67
CA LYS A 81 11.32 7.55 6.97
C LYS A 81 9.84 7.19 6.88
N TYR A 82 9.16 7.65 5.83
CA TYR A 82 7.75 7.35 5.60
C TYR A 82 7.50 5.86 5.34
N GLN A 83 8.37 5.22 4.55
CA GLN A 83 8.22 3.81 4.21
C GLN A 83 8.53 2.89 5.39
N ILE A 84 9.56 3.19 6.18
CA ILE A 84 9.86 2.44 7.40
C ILE A 84 8.64 2.48 8.35
N ASP A 85 8.08 3.67 8.61
CA ASP A 85 6.88 3.82 9.44
C ASP A 85 5.65 3.10 8.83
N SER A 86 5.51 3.12 7.51
CA SER A 86 4.40 2.45 6.82
C SER A 86 4.48 0.93 6.90
N ILE A 87 5.66 0.34 6.66
CA ILE A 87 5.87 -1.11 6.69
C ILE A 87 5.68 -1.66 8.10
N ASN A 88 6.16 -0.95 9.10
CA ASN A 88 5.97 -1.31 10.50
C ASN A 88 4.51 -1.47 10.94
N LYS A 89 3.62 -0.75 10.27
CA LYS A 89 2.17 -0.77 10.56
C LYS A 89 1.42 -1.90 9.84
N LEU A 90 2.06 -2.61 8.89
CA LEU A 90 1.39 -3.62 8.06
C LEU A 90 0.93 -4.82 8.89
N LYS A 91 1.88 -5.55 9.48
CA LYS A 91 1.55 -6.48 10.56
C LYS A 91 1.34 -5.60 11.80
N LYS A 92 0.43 -5.94 12.72
CA LYS A 92 0.20 -5.22 13.99
C LYS A 92 1.43 -5.27 14.94
N TYR A 93 2.65 -5.17 14.41
CA TYR A 93 3.88 -5.00 15.15
C TYR A 93 3.82 -3.63 15.82
N ASN A 94 3.48 -3.63 17.09
CA ASN A 94 3.65 -2.47 17.96
C ASN A 94 5.14 -2.28 18.30
N ASN A 95 6.02 -2.21 17.30
CA ASN A 95 7.42 -1.88 17.53
C ASN A 95 7.59 -0.34 17.48
N PRO A 96 8.04 0.29 18.58
CA PRO A 96 8.16 1.75 18.63
C PRO A 96 9.45 2.24 17.95
N LEU A 97 9.48 2.31 16.61
CA LEU A 97 10.62 2.88 15.85
C LEU A 97 10.63 4.41 15.79
N LYS A 98 9.58 5.06 16.29
CA LYS A 98 9.35 6.50 16.14
C LYS A 98 10.49 7.36 16.72
N LYS A 99 11.20 6.90 17.76
CA LYS A 99 12.29 7.66 18.39
C LYS A 99 13.61 7.60 17.62
N GLU A 100 13.88 6.51 16.91
CA GLU A 100 15.12 6.35 16.14
C GLU A 100 15.01 7.07 14.79
N LEU A 101 13.85 6.92 14.12
CA LEU A 101 13.55 7.57 12.84
C LEU A 101 13.54 9.10 12.90
N THR A 102 13.15 9.68 14.03
CA THR A 102 13.08 11.14 14.17
C THR A 102 14.43 11.81 14.36
N LYS A 103 15.47 11.06 14.74
CA LYS A 103 16.79 11.62 15.07
C LYS A 103 17.84 11.40 14.00
N THR A 104 17.77 10.29 13.27
CA THR A 104 18.74 10.02 12.21
C THR A 104 18.37 10.80 10.95
N HIS A 105 19.38 11.40 10.33
CA HIS A 105 19.31 11.94 8.97
C HIS A 105 20.18 11.12 8.02
N ASN A 106 20.93 10.13 8.51
CA ASN A 106 21.86 9.38 7.68
C ASN A 106 21.10 8.44 6.73
N ILE A 107 21.30 8.61 5.41
CA ILE A 107 20.57 7.85 4.38
C ILE A 107 20.87 6.36 4.44
N GLU A 108 22.14 5.96 4.59
CA GLU A 108 22.51 4.54 4.68
C GLU A 108 21.93 3.86 5.92
N THR A 109 21.89 4.57 7.04
CA THR A 109 21.22 4.06 8.26
C THR A 109 19.74 3.84 8.01
N LEU A 110 19.05 4.81 7.40
CA LEU A 110 17.63 4.69 7.05
C LEU A 110 17.38 3.57 6.03
N TRP A 111 18.25 3.42 5.05
CA TRP A 111 18.18 2.34 4.07
C TRP A 111 18.30 0.96 4.73
N ASN A 112 19.31 0.77 5.57
CA ASN A 112 19.51 -0.51 6.27
C ASN A 112 18.33 -0.85 7.18
N LEU A 113 17.74 0.15 7.85
CA LEU A 113 16.51 -0.03 8.62
C LEU A 113 15.34 -0.46 7.73
N LEU A 114 15.14 0.19 6.58
CA LEU A 114 14.09 -0.20 5.63
C LEU A 114 14.26 -1.65 5.14
N VAL A 115 15.49 -2.03 4.79
CA VAL A 115 15.82 -3.40 4.37
C VAL A 115 15.53 -4.40 5.50
N GLU A 116 15.90 -4.07 6.73
CA GLU A 116 15.60 -4.90 7.91
C GLU A 116 14.10 -5.10 8.09
N GLU A 117 13.30 -4.04 8.04
CA GLU A 117 11.84 -4.12 8.17
C GLU A 117 11.18 -4.96 7.08
N ILE A 118 11.63 -4.82 5.83
CA ILE A 118 11.11 -5.62 4.72
C ILE A 118 11.46 -7.10 4.90
N ASN A 119 12.68 -7.40 5.34
CA ASN A 119 13.09 -8.77 5.63
C ASN A 119 12.28 -9.38 6.79
N GLN A 120 11.97 -8.58 7.83
CA GLN A 120 11.11 -9.02 8.94
C GLN A 120 9.65 -9.22 8.51
N LEU A 121 9.16 -8.43 7.55
CA LEU A 121 7.83 -8.62 6.96
C LEU A 121 7.73 -9.95 6.21
N ASN A 122 8.83 -10.41 5.60
CA ASN A 122 8.92 -11.65 4.82
C ASN A 122 7.88 -11.69 3.67
N ASP A 123 7.79 -10.59 2.91
CA ASP A 123 6.93 -10.48 1.72
C ASP A 123 7.78 -10.16 0.48
N ASP A 124 7.90 -11.14 -0.42
CA ASP A 124 8.75 -11.07 -1.61
C ASP A 124 8.41 -9.89 -2.55
N ARG A 125 7.18 -9.36 -2.49
CA ARG A 125 6.75 -8.26 -3.37
C ARG A 125 7.54 -6.98 -3.12
N LEU A 126 7.96 -6.73 -1.87
CA LEU A 126 8.79 -5.57 -1.52
C LEU A 126 10.28 -5.82 -1.77
N LEU A 127 10.75 -7.05 -1.61
CA LEU A 127 12.15 -7.42 -1.88
C LEU A 127 12.56 -7.13 -3.32
N ASN A 128 11.67 -7.40 -4.28
CA ASN A 128 11.95 -7.14 -5.71
C ASN A 128 12.15 -5.65 -6.02
N ILE A 129 11.50 -4.76 -5.26
CA ILE A 129 11.59 -3.31 -5.47
C ILE A 129 12.88 -2.77 -4.85
N LEU A 130 13.34 -3.30 -3.72
CA LEU A 130 14.59 -2.85 -3.07
C LEU A 130 15.80 -2.90 -4.00
N ILE A 131 15.89 -3.92 -4.85
CA ILE A 131 17.01 -4.12 -5.78
C ILE A 131 17.15 -2.93 -6.75
N SER A 132 16.02 -2.34 -7.19
CA SER A 132 16.07 -1.23 -8.15
C SER A 132 16.57 0.07 -7.50
N PHE A 133 16.20 0.30 -6.23
CA PHE A 133 16.54 1.50 -5.48
C PHE A 133 17.95 1.55 -4.92
N GLU A 134 18.52 0.38 -4.61
CA GLU A 134 19.77 0.27 -3.84
C GLU A 134 20.89 1.12 -4.44
N LYS A 135 21.07 1.04 -5.77
CA LYS A 135 22.08 1.81 -6.49
C LYS A 135 21.90 3.32 -6.29
N SER A 136 20.69 3.83 -6.47
CA SER A 136 20.38 5.25 -6.34
C SER A 136 20.64 5.75 -4.93
N ILE A 137 20.23 4.98 -3.92
CA ILE A 137 20.45 5.31 -2.50
C ILE A 137 21.95 5.41 -2.18
N HIS A 138 22.76 4.47 -2.65
CA HIS A 138 24.20 4.48 -2.40
C HIS A 138 24.92 5.65 -3.09
N GLU A 139 24.50 6.05 -4.29
CA GLU A 139 25.07 7.24 -4.95
C GLU A 139 24.81 8.52 -4.16
N TYR A 140 23.60 8.71 -3.62
CA TYR A 140 23.31 9.84 -2.75
C TYR A 140 24.07 9.78 -1.42
N ASN A 141 24.17 8.58 -0.82
CA ASN A 141 24.90 8.39 0.43
C ASN A 141 26.40 8.70 0.30
N LYS A 142 27.01 8.38 -0.85
CA LYS A 142 28.42 8.67 -1.13
C LYS A 142 28.72 10.17 -1.10
N ILE A 143 27.80 10.99 -1.59
CA ILE A 143 28.01 12.43 -1.73
C ILE A 143 27.51 13.22 -0.52
N ASP A 144 26.32 12.88 -0.02
CA ASP A 144 25.66 13.63 1.05
C ASP A 144 24.91 12.72 2.04
N PRO A 145 25.66 11.96 2.87
CA PRO A 145 25.06 11.01 3.80
C PRO A 145 24.19 11.71 4.86
N LEU A 146 24.61 12.89 5.34
CA LEU A 146 24.00 13.61 6.46
C LEU A 146 23.11 14.79 6.04
N GLY A 147 23.07 15.12 4.75
CA GLY A 147 22.29 16.25 4.23
C GLY A 147 23.01 17.60 4.40
N GLU A 148 24.33 17.64 4.55
CA GLU A 148 25.11 18.85 4.80
C GLU A 148 25.86 19.33 3.55
N THR A 149 26.29 18.41 2.68
CA THR A 149 27.18 18.67 1.54
C THR A 149 26.66 19.76 0.60
N PHE A 150 25.34 19.79 0.37
CA PHE A 150 24.71 20.75 -0.53
C PHE A 150 24.15 22.01 0.15
N ARG A 151 24.25 22.10 1.48
CA ARG A 151 23.80 23.30 2.23
C ARG A 151 24.94 24.23 2.58
N TYR A 152 26.09 23.67 2.90
CA TYR A 152 27.23 24.42 3.41
C TYR A 152 28.46 24.19 2.52
N PRO A 153 29.30 25.21 2.31
CA PRO A 153 30.54 25.04 1.55
C PRO A 153 31.62 24.29 2.35
N TYR A 154 31.57 24.32 3.68
CA TYR A 154 32.53 23.67 4.58
C TYR A 154 31.81 22.85 5.64
N SER A 155 32.44 21.76 6.08
CA SER A 155 32.01 20.98 7.23
C SER A 155 32.26 21.73 8.54
N ASN A 156 31.72 21.20 9.64
CA ASN A 156 31.99 21.71 11.00
C ASN A 156 33.49 21.64 11.38
N GLU A 157 34.27 20.82 10.69
CA GLU A 157 35.72 20.67 10.85
C GLU A 157 36.53 21.59 9.91
N GLY A 158 35.84 22.42 9.11
CA GLY A 158 36.46 23.36 8.17
C GLY A 158 36.93 22.74 6.86
N LYS A 159 36.63 21.47 6.59
CA LYS A 159 36.93 20.82 5.30
C LYS A 159 35.93 21.27 4.24
N LYS A 160 36.38 21.66 3.06
CA LYS A 160 35.49 22.06 1.96
C LYS A 160 34.76 20.82 1.43
N TYR A 161 33.46 20.94 1.18
CA TYR A 161 32.70 19.87 0.52
C TYR A 161 33.00 19.83 -0.99
N LEU A 162 32.79 18.66 -1.60
CA LEU A 162 32.89 18.43 -3.05
C LEU A 162 34.27 18.73 -3.67
N GLU A 163 35.37 18.69 -2.90
CA GLU A 163 36.73 18.95 -3.42
C GLU A 163 37.12 18.06 -4.62
N GLU A 164 36.62 16.82 -4.65
CA GLU A 164 36.86 15.84 -5.73
C GLU A 164 35.82 15.92 -6.86
N HIS A 165 34.79 16.77 -6.74
CA HIS A 165 33.68 16.89 -7.69
C HIS A 165 33.68 18.27 -8.34
N SER A 166 34.46 18.42 -9.41
CA SER A 166 34.62 19.71 -10.11
C SER A 166 33.41 20.12 -10.95
N THR A 167 32.57 19.17 -11.38
CA THR A 167 31.39 19.43 -12.20
C THR A 167 30.27 18.44 -11.91
N ILE A 168 29.02 18.90 -12.00
CA ILE A 168 27.82 18.06 -11.94
C ILE A 168 26.92 18.45 -13.11
N ASN A 169 26.45 17.45 -13.86
CA ASN A 169 25.64 17.68 -15.06
C ASN A 169 24.14 17.65 -14.74
N PHE A 170 23.43 18.74 -15.03
CA PHE A 170 21.99 18.88 -14.77
C PHE A 170 21.11 17.90 -15.52
N LYS A 171 21.49 17.53 -16.76
CA LYS A 171 20.74 16.54 -17.53
C LYS A 171 20.80 15.16 -16.85
N ASN A 172 21.98 14.76 -16.40
CA ASN A 172 22.15 13.51 -15.65
C ASN A 172 21.32 13.53 -14.36
N ILE A 173 21.31 14.65 -13.61
CA ILE A 173 20.49 14.75 -12.39
C ILE A 173 19.01 14.60 -12.74
N TYR A 174 18.53 15.32 -13.75
CA TYR A 174 17.12 15.29 -14.13
C TYR A 174 16.67 13.88 -14.53
N GLU A 175 17.39 13.24 -15.45
CA GLU A 175 17.04 11.90 -15.92
C GLU A 175 17.06 10.88 -14.77
N ASN A 176 18.08 10.91 -13.90
CA ASN A 176 18.14 9.98 -12.76
C ASN A 176 17.08 10.30 -11.70
N TYR A 177 16.80 11.57 -11.43
CA TYR A 177 15.82 11.93 -10.40
C TYR A 177 14.40 11.58 -10.82
N ILE A 178 14.04 11.71 -12.09
CA ILE A 178 12.73 11.27 -12.60
C ILE A 178 12.56 9.76 -12.42
N LEU A 179 13.60 8.97 -12.71
CA LEU A 179 13.58 7.52 -12.45
C LEU A 179 13.39 7.23 -10.96
N ILE A 180 14.16 7.87 -10.08
CA ILE A 180 14.04 7.69 -8.63
C ILE A 180 12.63 8.07 -8.14
N ALA A 181 12.06 9.17 -8.64
CA ALA A 181 10.73 9.62 -8.25
C ALA A 181 9.63 8.64 -8.69
N ASP A 182 9.76 8.05 -9.89
CA ASP A 182 8.86 7.01 -10.38
C ASP A 182 8.97 5.73 -9.55
N GLU A 183 10.20 5.31 -9.22
CA GLU A 183 10.45 4.19 -8.32
C GLU A 183 9.82 4.44 -6.94
N MET A 184 9.96 5.64 -6.37
CA MET A 184 9.32 6.04 -5.09
C MET A 184 7.81 5.89 -5.17
N GLN A 185 7.20 6.35 -6.25
CA GLN A 185 5.76 6.24 -6.45
C GLN A 185 5.30 4.78 -6.57
N ASN A 186 6.05 3.94 -7.29
CA ASN A 186 5.78 2.52 -7.40
C ASN A 186 5.86 1.83 -6.02
N PHE A 187 6.90 2.13 -5.23
CA PHE A 187 7.03 1.61 -3.87
C PHE A 187 5.86 2.03 -2.98
N CYS A 188 5.49 3.32 -2.98
CA CYS A 188 4.33 3.83 -2.25
C CYS A 188 3.05 3.07 -2.62
N SER A 189 2.82 2.88 -3.93
CA SER A 189 1.62 2.20 -4.44
C SER A 189 1.55 0.74 -3.98
N VAL A 190 2.68 0.03 -3.96
CA VAL A 190 2.75 -1.35 -3.46
C VAL A 190 2.52 -1.38 -1.96
N VAL A 191 3.14 -0.49 -1.18
CA VAL A 191 2.92 -0.43 0.28
C VAL A 191 1.47 -0.10 0.62
N ASP A 192 0.82 0.81 -0.12
CA ASP A 192 -0.58 1.16 0.12
C ASP A 192 -1.52 -0.01 -0.22
N TYR A 193 -1.23 -0.76 -1.28
CA TYR A 193 -1.91 -2.03 -1.56
C TYR A 193 -1.73 -3.02 -0.40
N LEU A 194 -0.50 -3.18 0.11
CA LEU A 194 -0.22 -4.08 1.22
C LEU A 194 -0.90 -3.61 2.52
N LYS A 195 -1.01 -2.30 2.78
CA LYS A 195 -1.76 -1.79 3.95
C LYS A 195 -3.20 -2.30 3.93
N LEU A 196 -3.85 -2.22 2.77
CA LEU A 196 -5.21 -2.73 2.60
C LEU A 196 -5.25 -4.27 2.76
N GLU A 197 -4.33 -4.99 2.11
CA GLU A 197 -4.27 -6.45 2.20
C GLU A 197 -4.02 -6.95 3.62
N TYR A 198 -3.00 -6.44 4.31
CA TYR A 198 -2.68 -6.84 5.68
C TYR A 198 -3.76 -6.43 6.67
N SER A 199 -4.52 -5.37 6.41
CA SER A 199 -5.66 -5.00 7.25
C SER A 199 -6.75 -6.08 7.30
N THR A 200 -6.80 -7.00 6.32
CA THR A 200 -7.77 -8.11 6.30
C THR A 200 -7.45 -9.23 7.28
N GLY A 201 -6.21 -9.31 7.77
CA GLY A 201 -5.80 -10.35 8.73
C GLY A 201 -5.47 -11.71 8.12
N SER A 202 -5.44 -11.85 6.79
CA SER A 202 -5.07 -13.11 6.11
C SER A 202 -3.56 -13.30 6.01
N TYR A 203 -2.89 -13.48 7.14
CA TYR A 203 -1.45 -13.74 7.22
C TYR A 203 -1.12 -14.52 8.49
N THR A 204 0.03 -15.18 8.53
CA THR A 204 0.61 -15.72 9.78
C THR A 204 1.83 -14.91 10.18
N LYS A 205 2.55 -15.35 11.22
CA LYS A 205 3.80 -14.70 11.64
C LYS A 205 4.77 -14.48 10.46
N ASN A 206 4.97 -15.49 9.62
CA ASN A 206 5.95 -15.49 8.54
C ASN A 206 5.34 -15.63 7.13
N LEU A 207 4.04 -15.85 6.99
CA LEU A 207 3.39 -16.02 5.68
C LEU A 207 2.50 -14.82 5.35
N SER A 208 2.71 -14.24 4.17
CA SER A 208 1.81 -13.22 3.60
C SER A 208 0.50 -13.87 3.10
N ARG A 209 -0.51 -13.05 2.79
CA ARG A 209 -1.73 -13.52 2.10
C ARG A 209 -1.40 -14.20 0.77
N ASN A 210 -0.42 -13.69 0.04
CA ASN A 210 0.03 -14.26 -1.22
C ASN A 210 0.66 -15.65 -1.02
N ASP A 211 1.36 -15.87 0.09
CA ASP A 211 1.88 -17.20 0.44
C ASP A 211 0.76 -18.16 0.80
N LEU A 212 -0.24 -17.73 1.57
CA LEU A 212 -1.43 -18.53 1.85
C LEU A 212 -2.16 -18.94 0.57
N LYS A 213 -2.26 -18.04 -0.42
CA LYS A 213 -2.81 -18.35 -1.74
C LYS A 213 -2.02 -19.45 -2.45
N LYS A 214 -0.68 -19.32 -2.51
CA LYS A 214 0.20 -20.33 -3.12
C LYS A 214 0.07 -21.67 -2.40
N ILE A 215 0.14 -21.68 -1.06
CA ILE A 215 -0.02 -22.88 -0.23
C ILE A 215 -1.36 -23.55 -0.49
N SER A 216 -2.46 -22.78 -0.55
CA SER A 216 -3.79 -23.33 -0.82
C SER A 216 -3.89 -24.05 -2.16
N SER A 217 -3.10 -23.61 -3.16
CA SER A 217 -3.06 -24.22 -4.49
C SER A 217 -2.18 -25.48 -4.54
N THR A 218 -1.22 -25.59 -3.62
CA THR A 218 -0.34 -26.77 -3.47
C THR A 218 -1.00 -27.89 -2.66
N LEU A 219 -1.86 -27.53 -1.69
CA LEU A 219 -2.56 -28.51 -0.86
C LEU A 219 -3.50 -29.38 -1.72
N PRO A 220 -3.54 -30.70 -1.50
CA PRO A 220 -4.54 -31.55 -2.14
C PRO A 220 -5.93 -31.27 -1.56
N THR A 221 -6.97 -31.75 -2.24
CA THR A 221 -8.34 -31.71 -1.71
C THR A 221 -8.41 -32.41 -0.35
N MET A 222 -9.24 -31.91 0.55
CA MET A 222 -9.38 -32.37 1.93
C MET A 222 -9.73 -33.87 2.04
N SER A 223 -10.40 -34.43 1.02
CA SER A 223 -10.66 -35.87 0.90
C SER A 223 -9.40 -36.74 0.91
N LYS A 224 -8.27 -36.22 0.41
CA LYS A 224 -6.97 -36.92 0.30
C LYS A 224 -6.07 -36.71 1.52
N TRP A 225 -6.51 -35.99 2.54
CA TRP A 225 -5.67 -35.69 3.71
C TRP A 225 -5.46 -36.87 4.64
N LYS A 226 -6.23 -37.95 4.44
CA LYS A 226 -6.04 -39.24 5.12
C LYS A 226 -4.94 -40.09 4.46
N ASP A 227 -4.52 -39.72 3.25
CA ASP A 227 -3.52 -40.47 2.50
C ASP A 227 -2.12 -40.19 3.08
N GLU A 228 -1.25 -41.20 3.10
CA GLU A 228 0.11 -41.07 3.65
C GLU A 228 0.92 -39.96 2.96
N SER A 229 0.68 -39.76 1.66
CA SER A 229 1.33 -38.71 0.84
C SER A 229 1.03 -37.28 1.32
N PHE A 230 0.00 -37.06 2.14
CA PHE A 230 -0.27 -35.73 2.68
C PHE A 230 0.82 -35.26 3.64
N ASN A 231 1.48 -36.19 4.35
CA ASN A 231 2.63 -35.85 5.19
C ASN A 231 3.79 -35.28 4.39
N ASP A 232 4.05 -35.82 3.20
CA ASP A 232 5.12 -35.36 2.32
C ASP A 232 4.84 -33.95 1.79
N VAL A 233 3.59 -33.67 1.40
CA VAL A 233 3.17 -32.33 1.00
C VAL A 233 3.37 -31.31 2.14
N ARG A 234 2.96 -31.66 3.37
CA ARG A 234 3.15 -30.78 4.54
C ARG A 234 4.62 -30.54 4.84
N ASN A 235 5.46 -31.57 4.75
CA ASN A 235 6.90 -31.44 4.89
C ASN A 235 7.49 -30.50 3.85
N SER A 236 7.13 -30.68 2.57
CA SER A 236 7.61 -29.84 1.47
C SER A 236 7.23 -28.37 1.66
N ILE A 237 5.99 -28.07 2.03
CA ILE A 237 5.54 -26.69 2.30
C ILE A 237 6.34 -26.11 3.47
N LYS A 238 6.53 -26.87 4.56
CA LYS A 238 7.28 -26.43 5.73
C LYS A 238 8.72 -26.04 5.36
N GLU A 239 9.39 -26.86 4.56
CA GLU A 239 10.76 -26.64 4.10
C GLU A 239 10.85 -25.43 3.16
N GLN A 240 9.95 -25.35 2.18
CA GLN A 240 9.90 -24.25 1.22
C GLN A 240 9.77 -22.88 1.91
N TYR A 241 8.84 -22.77 2.86
CA TYR A 241 8.54 -21.51 3.54
C TYR A 241 9.30 -21.30 4.86
N LYS A 242 10.14 -22.28 5.26
CA LYS A 242 10.93 -22.25 6.51
C LYS A 242 10.08 -21.99 7.77
N ILE A 243 8.87 -22.55 7.81
CA ILE A 243 7.92 -22.38 8.91
C ILE A 243 7.89 -23.58 9.86
N SER A 244 7.22 -23.44 11.00
CA SER A 244 6.95 -24.58 11.89
C SER A 244 5.68 -25.33 11.47
N TYR A 245 5.53 -26.58 11.90
CA TYR A 245 4.27 -27.32 11.73
C TYR A 245 3.08 -26.63 12.40
N LYS A 246 3.30 -25.96 13.54
CA LYS A 246 2.27 -25.20 14.23
C LYS A 246 1.76 -24.05 13.37
N GLU A 247 2.69 -23.31 12.76
CA GLU A 247 2.36 -22.21 11.86
C GLU A 247 1.71 -22.70 10.56
N LEU A 248 2.14 -23.84 10.01
CA LEU A 248 1.47 -24.46 8.87
C LEU A 248 0.00 -24.82 9.21
N SER A 249 -0.27 -25.36 10.39
CA SER A 249 -1.64 -25.63 10.84
C SER A 249 -2.47 -24.35 10.98
N GLU A 250 -1.87 -23.27 11.50
CA GLU A 250 -2.50 -21.95 11.55
C GLU A 250 -2.84 -21.43 10.15
N ALA A 251 -1.89 -21.51 9.21
CA ALA A 251 -2.09 -21.15 7.81
C ALA A 251 -3.22 -21.95 7.16
N ILE A 252 -3.27 -23.26 7.39
CA ILE A 252 -4.35 -24.14 6.88
C ILE A 252 -5.71 -23.73 7.45
N ASN A 253 -5.80 -23.37 8.75
CA ASN A 253 -7.05 -22.91 9.34
C ASN A 253 -7.54 -21.60 8.72
N ILE A 254 -6.62 -20.66 8.43
CA ILE A 254 -6.96 -19.44 7.70
C ILE A 254 -7.48 -19.80 6.31
N ILE A 255 -6.77 -20.67 5.58
CA ILE A 255 -7.18 -21.12 4.22
C ILE A 255 -8.58 -21.75 4.22
N ILE A 256 -8.89 -22.65 5.18
CA ILE A 256 -10.20 -23.32 5.27
C ILE A 256 -11.34 -22.32 5.47
N SER A 257 -11.12 -21.25 6.22
CA SER A 257 -12.11 -20.22 6.52
C SER A 257 -12.13 -19.07 5.51
N HIS A 258 -11.24 -19.10 4.51
CA HIS A 258 -11.10 -18.05 3.52
C HIS A 258 -12.00 -18.29 2.30
N HIS A 259 -12.77 -17.28 1.90
CA HIS A 259 -13.74 -17.40 0.80
C HIS A 259 -13.10 -17.83 -0.53
N GLU A 260 -11.96 -17.25 -0.92
CA GLU A 260 -11.22 -17.63 -2.13
C GLU A 260 -10.42 -18.94 -1.96
N PHE A 261 -9.54 -19.02 -0.94
CA PHE A 261 -8.52 -20.06 -0.87
C PHE A 261 -9.08 -21.43 -0.47
N SER A 262 -10.19 -21.46 0.27
CA SER A 262 -10.79 -22.73 0.70
C SER A 262 -11.29 -23.58 -0.46
N LEU A 263 -11.70 -22.97 -1.59
CA LEU A 263 -12.20 -23.68 -2.76
C LEU A 263 -11.13 -24.54 -3.44
N ASN A 264 -9.84 -24.26 -3.22
CA ASN A 264 -8.76 -25.10 -3.73
C ASN A 264 -8.67 -26.45 -3.00
N ILE A 265 -9.12 -26.51 -1.74
CA ILE A 265 -9.01 -27.70 -0.90
C ILE A 265 -10.37 -28.36 -0.58
N ILE A 266 -11.45 -27.59 -0.57
CA ILE A 266 -12.82 -28.06 -0.31
C ILE A 266 -13.68 -27.58 -1.48
N PRO A 267 -13.92 -28.43 -2.49
CA PRO A 267 -14.83 -28.10 -3.58
C PRO A 267 -16.22 -27.74 -3.04
N GLU A 268 -16.85 -26.72 -3.61
CA GLU A 268 -18.18 -26.24 -3.22
C GLU A 268 -18.28 -25.75 -1.76
N ASN A 269 -17.17 -25.31 -1.16
CA ASN A 269 -17.18 -24.76 0.19
C ASN A 269 -17.99 -23.46 0.27
N TYR A 270 -19.15 -23.52 0.90
CA TYR A 270 -20.02 -22.38 1.08
C TYR A 270 -19.82 -21.75 2.47
N LEU A 271 -19.27 -20.54 2.50
CA LEU A 271 -18.86 -19.85 3.74
C LEU A 271 -19.73 -18.64 4.11
N PHE A 272 -20.72 -18.25 3.29
CA PHE A 272 -21.58 -17.11 3.61
C PHE A 272 -22.60 -17.47 4.70
N LYS A 273 -22.86 -16.54 5.62
CA LYS A 273 -23.83 -16.70 6.71
C LYS A 273 -25.28 -16.42 6.27
N THR A 274 -25.68 -16.96 5.11
CA THR A 274 -27.06 -16.93 4.59
C THR A 274 -27.39 -18.27 3.94
N ASN A 275 -28.66 -18.57 3.72
CA ASN A 275 -29.06 -19.77 2.99
C ASN A 275 -28.58 -19.67 1.51
N PRO A 276 -27.88 -20.68 0.96
CA PRO A 276 -27.43 -20.68 -0.45
C PRO A 276 -28.55 -20.42 -1.46
N ASP A 277 -29.76 -20.93 -1.21
CA ASP A 277 -30.91 -20.72 -2.10
C ASP A 277 -31.39 -19.27 -2.05
N ILE A 278 -31.37 -18.62 -0.88
CA ILE A 278 -31.69 -17.20 -0.75
C ILE A 278 -30.69 -16.36 -1.54
N LEU A 279 -29.39 -16.62 -1.39
CA LEU A 279 -28.35 -15.91 -2.13
C LEU A 279 -28.45 -16.13 -3.64
N LYS A 280 -28.72 -17.37 -4.07
CA LYS A 280 -28.93 -17.74 -5.48
C LYS A 280 -30.08 -16.95 -6.09
N ARG A 281 -31.25 -16.98 -5.44
CA ARG A 281 -32.46 -16.28 -5.87
C ARG A 281 -32.24 -14.77 -5.95
N TYR A 282 -31.56 -14.19 -4.96
CA TYR A 282 -31.18 -12.77 -5.00
C TYR A 282 -30.30 -12.45 -6.20
N CYS A 283 -29.22 -13.20 -6.40
CA CYS A 283 -28.29 -12.99 -7.51
C CYS A 283 -28.94 -13.21 -8.89
N ASN A 284 -30.05 -13.93 -8.97
CA ASN A 284 -30.85 -14.10 -10.19
C ASN A 284 -31.96 -13.05 -10.36
N GLY A 285 -32.09 -12.08 -9.45
CA GLY A 285 -33.12 -11.04 -9.52
C GLY A 285 -34.52 -11.54 -9.19
N GLU A 286 -34.66 -12.64 -8.44
CA GLU A 286 -35.95 -13.29 -8.16
C GLU A 286 -36.69 -12.71 -6.94
N PHE A 287 -36.18 -11.63 -6.34
CA PHE A 287 -36.82 -10.95 -5.23
C PHE A 287 -37.43 -9.61 -5.69
N SER A 288 -38.71 -9.40 -5.37
CA SER A 288 -39.31 -8.06 -5.39
C SER A 288 -38.85 -7.26 -4.16
N LYS A 289 -39.02 -5.93 -4.20
CA LYS A 289 -38.72 -5.05 -3.05
C LYS A 289 -39.45 -5.48 -1.77
N ASP A 290 -40.74 -5.80 -1.87
CA ASP A 290 -41.54 -6.30 -0.74
C ASP A 290 -41.06 -7.66 -0.23
N ALA A 291 -40.48 -8.49 -1.09
CA ALA A 291 -39.90 -9.77 -0.69
C ALA A 291 -38.54 -9.58 0.00
N LEU A 292 -37.72 -8.61 -0.44
CA LEU A 292 -36.46 -8.25 0.24
C LEU A 292 -36.70 -7.73 1.65
N LEU A 293 -37.73 -6.89 1.85
CA LEU A 293 -38.11 -6.37 3.17
C LEU A 293 -38.52 -7.46 4.18
N LYS A 294 -38.79 -8.68 3.71
CA LYS A 294 -39.13 -9.84 4.56
C LYS A 294 -37.91 -10.71 4.90
N LEU A 295 -36.75 -10.46 4.29
CA LEU A 295 -35.51 -11.16 4.61
C LEU A 295 -34.92 -10.66 5.93
N SER A 296 -33.96 -11.42 6.47
CA SER A 296 -33.26 -10.98 7.67
C SER A 296 -32.38 -9.77 7.36
N ILE A 297 -32.17 -8.90 8.35
CA ILE A 297 -31.24 -7.76 8.25
C ILE A 297 -29.84 -8.25 7.82
N ASN A 298 -29.41 -9.42 8.31
CA ASN A 298 -28.11 -10.00 7.94
C ASN A 298 -28.03 -10.37 6.46
N ASP A 299 -29.11 -10.86 5.85
CA ASP A 299 -29.14 -11.15 4.41
C ASP A 299 -28.99 -9.87 3.60
N LEU A 300 -29.72 -8.81 3.99
CA LEU A 300 -29.65 -7.50 3.32
C LEU A 300 -28.27 -6.86 3.46
N ILE A 301 -27.66 -6.93 4.65
CA ILE A 301 -26.29 -6.47 4.90
C ILE A 301 -25.31 -7.25 4.02
N LEU A 302 -25.42 -8.58 3.95
CA LEU A 302 -24.58 -9.39 3.08
C LEU A 302 -24.74 -8.97 1.61
N PHE A 303 -25.97 -8.81 1.12
CA PHE A 303 -26.23 -8.41 -0.26
C PHE A 303 -25.61 -7.05 -0.59
N ARG A 304 -25.76 -6.07 0.31
CA ARG A 304 -25.15 -4.75 0.16
C ARG A 304 -23.63 -4.82 0.18
N SER A 305 -23.04 -5.64 1.05
CA SER A 305 -21.59 -5.86 1.12
C SER A 305 -21.04 -6.55 -0.13
N LEU A 306 -21.77 -7.51 -0.71
CA LEU A 306 -21.38 -8.14 -1.97
C LEU A 306 -21.43 -7.16 -3.14
N ILE A 307 -22.39 -6.23 -3.16
CA ILE A 307 -22.42 -5.17 -4.18
C ILE A 307 -21.19 -4.26 -4.02
N GLU A 308 -20.95 -3.76 -2.80
CA GLU A 308 -19.85 -2.83 -2.51
C GLU A 308 -18.48 -3.45 -2.83
N ALA A 309 -18.27 -4.69 -2.40
CA ALA A 309 -17.02 -5.41 -2.61
C ALA A 309 -16.73 -5.70 -4.10
N ASN A 310 -17.75 -5.69 -4.96
CA ASN A 310 -17.53 -5.81 -6.40
C ASN A 310 -16.88 -4.55 -7.00
N GLU A 311 -17.11 -3.38 -6.39
CA GLU A 311 -16.66 -2.08 -6.90
C GLU A 311 -15.25 -1.72 -6.47
N THR A 312 -14.67 -2.46 -5.52
CA THR A 312 -13.30 -2.24 -5.08
C THR A 312 -12.29 -2.72 -6.13
N SER A 313 -11.32 -1.84 -6.44
CA SER A 313 -10.22 -2.11 -7.38
C SER A 313 -9.21 -3.10 -6.80
N SER A 314 -8.90 -2.99 -5.50
CA SER A 314 -8.06 -3.91 -4.73
C SER A 314 -8.93 -4.85 -3.88
N PHE A 315 -9.65 -5.75 -4.55
CA PHE A 315 -10.58 -6.66 -3.87
C PHE A 315 -9.84 -7.80 -3.15
N HIS A 316 -10.19 -7.99 -1.87
CA HIS A 316 -9.90 -9.18 -1.07
C HIS A 316 -11.23 -9.70 -0.49
N SER A 317 -11.49 -11.00 -0.57
CA SER A 317 -12.77 -11.58 -0.12
C SER A 317 -13.15 -11.29 1.33
N GLU A 318 -12.16 -11.12 2.18
CA GLU A 318 -12.29 -10.79 3.59
C GLU A 318 -12.90 -9.39 3.81
N TYR A 319 -12.78 -8.51 2.81
CA TYR A 319 -13.39 -7.19 2.81
C TYR A 319 -14.92 -7.27 2.91
N ILE A 320 -15.53 -8.35 2.44
CA ILE A 320 -16.98 -8.57 2.59
C ILE A 320 -17.34 -8.59 4.08
N ASN A 321 -16.62 -9.36 4.90
CA ASN A 321 -16.85 -9.43 6.34
C ASN A 321 -16.54 -8.07 7.01
N PHE A 322 -15.46 -7.40 6.60
CA PHE A 322 -15.14 -6.06 7.09
C PHE A 322 -16.27 -5.05 6.85
N ILE A 323 -16.82 -4.99 5.63
CA ILE A 323 -17.93 -4.10 5.27
C ILE A 323 -19.17 -4.44 6.11
N MET A 324 -19.51 -5.72 6.24
CA MET A 324 -20.65 -6.17 7.04
C MET A 324 -20.54 -5.71 8.49
N GLU A 325 -19.36 -5.85 9.11
CA GLU A 325 -19.16 -5.61 10.54
C GLU A 325 -18.92 -4.14 10.90
N ASN A 326 -18.32 -3.35 10.01
CA ASN A 326 -17.86 -1.99 10.32
C ASN A 326 -18.64 -0.89 9.59
N ILE A 327 -19.26 -1.18 8.45
CA ILE A 327 -19.96 -0.17 7.64
C ILE A 327 -21.47 -0.29 7.82
N TYR A 328 -22.01 -1.50 7.64
CA TYR A 328 -23.48 -1.67 7.59
C TYR A 328 -24.12 -2.19 8.86
N LYS A 329 -23.33 -2.59 9.88
CA LYS A 329 -23.84 -3.14 11.13
C LYS A 329 -24.85 -2.23 11.83
N ASP A 330 -24.59 -0.92 11.82
CA ASP A 330 -25.42 0.10 12.49
C ASP A 330 -26.24 0.95 11.51
N MET A 331 -26.20 0.62 10.22
CA MET A 331 -26.96 1.35 9.20
C MET A 331 -28.41 0.86 9.15
N ASN A 332 -29.34 1.78 8.90
CA ASN A 332 -30.73 1.41 8.59
C ASN A 332 -30.81 0.78 7.19
N ILE A 333 -30.41 -0.49 7.06
CA ILE A 333 -30.30 -1.19 5.77
C ILE A 333 -31.60 -1.21 4.96
N ASN A 334 -32.75 -1.02 5.61
CA ASN A 334 -34.04 -0.93 4.93
C ASN A 334 -34.15 0.30 4.01
N SER A 335 -33.40 1.38 4.27
CA SER A 335 -33.34 2.52 3.34
C SER A 335 -32.58 2.19 2.05
N GLU A 336 -31.79 1.10 2.04
CA GLU A 336 -30.98 0.67 0.91
C GLU A 336 -31.69 -0.38 0.02
N ILE A 337 -32.95 -0.74 0.31
CA ILE A 337 -33.68 -1.79 -0.43
C ILE A 337 -33.73 -1.51 -1.93
N ASP A 338 -33.94 -0.26 -2.31
CA ASP A 338 -33.96 0.14 -3.72
C ASP A 338 -32.60 -0.09 -4.38
N PHE A 339 -31.52 0.26 -3.68
CA PHE A 339 -30.17 0.04 -4.17
C PHE A 339 -29.85 -1.46 -4.26
N ILE A 340 -30.17 -2.25 -3.23
CA ILE A 340 -29.96 -3.70 -3.20
C ILE A 340 -30.75 -4.37 -4.34
N SER A 341 -32.03 -4.04 -4.50
CA SER A 341 -32.91 -4.60 -5.53
C SER A 341 -32.41 -4.33 -6.95
N ASN A 342 -31.77 -3.17 -7.20
CA ASN A 342 -31.33 -2.77 -8.53
C ASN A 342 -29.93 -3.31 -8.89
N ASN A 343 -29.17 -3.82 -7.92
CA ASN A 343 -27.75 -4.15 -8.10
C ASN A 343 -27.40 -5.63 -7.88
N TYR A 344 -28.38 -6.54 -7.92
CA TYR A 344 -28.14 -7.99 -7.76
C TYR A 344 -27.10 -8.56 -8.73
N ASN A 345 -27.02 -8.04 -9.97
CA ASN A 345 -26.03 -8.45 -10.97
C ASN A 345 -24.59 -8.19 -10.51
N ARG A 346 -24.35 -7.13 -9.72
CA ARG A 346 -23.03 -6.83 -9.17
C ARG A 346 -22.60 -7.88 -8.15
N ALA A 347 -23.52 -8.31 -7.28
CA ALA A 347 -23.27 -9.40 -6.34
C ALA A 347 -23.02 -10.73 -7.07
N LYS A 348 -23.80 -11.04 -8.12
CA LYS A 348 -23.57 -12.23 -8.95
C LYS A 348 -22.20 -12.21 -9.62
N LYS A 349 -21.80 -11.06 -10.17
CA LYS A 349 -20.48 -10.85 -10.79
C LYS A 349 -19.34 -11.12 -9.81
N LEU A 350 -19.41 -10.58 -8.59
CA LEU A 350 -18.44 -10.83 -7.54
C LEU A 350 -18.29 -12.33 -7.25
N LEU A 351 -19.41 -13.02 -7.02
CA LEU A 351 -19.42 -14.44 -6.69
C LEU A 351 -18.83 -15.31 -7.82
N THR A 352 -19.19 -15.03 -9.06
CA THR A 352 -18.84 -15.88 -10.21
C THR A 352 -17.46 -15.57 -10.78
N GLU A 353 -17.10 -14.29 -10.91
CA GLU A 353 -15.87 -13.85 -11.59
C GLU A 353 -14.68 -13.63 -10.64
N LYS A 354 -14.91 -13.19 -9.39
CA LYS A 354 -13.83 -12.90 -8.44
C LYS A 354 -13.64 -13.99 -7.38
N LEU A 355 -14.73 -14.58 -6.89
CA LEU A 355 -14.68 -15.56 -5.79
C LEU A 355 -14.76 -17.03 -6.24
N ASN A 356 -15.13 -17.29 -7.50
CA ASN A 356 -15.30 -18.63 -8.06
C ASN A 356 -16.41 -19.50 -7.39
N TYR A 357 -17.50 -18.88 -6.93
CA TYR A 357 -18.68 -19.53 -6.34
C TYR A 357 -19.71 -20.00 -7.39
N ASN A 358 -19.25 -20.42 -8.56
CA ASN A 358 -20.13 -20.83 -9.68
C ASN A 358 -21.04 -22.01 -9.30
N PHE A 359 -20.61 -22.86 -8.36
CA PHE A 359 -21.35 -24.03 -7.88
C PHE A 359 -22.71 -23.69 -7.25
N ILE A 360 -22.91 -22.47 -6.71
CA ILE A 360 -24.22 -22.02 -6.20
C ILE A 360 -25.28 -22.01 -7.31
N PHE A 361 -24.85 -21.69 -8.54
CA PHE A 361 -25.75 -21.46 -9.68
C PHE A 361 -26.00 -22.71 -10.51
N GLN A 362 -25.21 -23.76 -10.33
CA GLN A 362 -25.38 -25.02 -11.04
C GLN A 362 -26.70 -25.69 -10.59
N GLN A 363 -27.38 -26.37 -11.52
CA GLN A 363 -28.50 -27.25 -11.18
C GLN A 363 -27.89 -28.53 -10.63
N LYS A 364 -28.29 -28.94 -9.42
CA LYS A 364 -28.01 -30.30 -8.96
C LYS A 364 -28.93 -31.21 -9.74
N ASP A 365 -28.36 -32.08 -10.58
CA ASP A 365 -29.14 -33.18 -11.14
C ASP A 365 -29.73 -33.98 -9.97
N PRO A 366 -31.05 -34.22 -9.94
CA PRO A 366 -31.64 -35.09 -8.94
C PRO A 366 -31.14 -36.51 -9.18
N HIS A 367 -30.27 -36.99 -8.30
CA HIS A 367 -29.91 -38.40 -8.21
C HIS A 367 -30.97 -39.19 -7.44
#